data_AF-A0A0Q7W697-F1
#
_entry.id   AF-A0A0Q7W697-F1
#
_cell.length_a   1.000
_cell.length_b   1.000
_cell.length_c   1.000
_cell.angle_alpha   90.00
_cell.angle_beta   90.00
_cell.angle_gamma   90.00
#
_symmetry.space_group_name_H-M   'P 1'
#
loop_
_entity.id
_entity.type
_entity.pdbx_description
1 polymer ?
#
loop_
_entity_poly.entity_id
_entity_poly.type
_entity_poly.pdbx_seq_one_letter_code
_entity_poly.pdbx_strand_id
1 'polypeptide(L)'
;MLAGLWQRDARHEGVMRINIYLLRLLYALMFFMLGQTTWSEILTHQGSWEPNKAVAWTVWTAFATLAGLGLLRPVKMLPIILLEILYKVMWLTIVAYPLWSRDALVGSPAESTTYAFLGVLLAIIAVPWGYIAKSYFTWPTKTKPA
;
A
#
# COMPACT_ATOMS: atom_id res chain seq x y z
N MET A 1 8.51 21.76 18.70
CA MET A 1 9.13 20.82 17.74
C MET A 1 8.11 20.08 16.86
N LEU A 2 6.93 19.65 17.37
CA LEU A 2 5.95 18.88 16.56
C LEU A 2 5.14 19.70 15.53
N ALA A 3 4.98 21.02 15.73
CA ALA A 3 4.23 21.89 14.81
C ALA A 3 4.79 21.90 13.36
N GLY A 4 6.08 21.58 13.20
CA GLY A 4 6.72 21.48 11.89
C GLY A 4 6.24 20.31 11.02
N LEU A 5 5.58 19.30 11.61
CA LEU A 5 5.05 18.13 10.90
C LEU A 5 3.82 18.46 10.04
N TRP A 6 3.08 19.51 10.42
CA TRP A 6 1.91 19.98 9.68
C TRP A 6 2.26 20.97 8.56
N GLN A 7 3.53 21.35 8.43
CA GLN A 7 3.98 22.23 7.35
C GLN A 7 3.89 21.50 6.00
N ARG A 8 3.42 22.20 4.97
CA ARG A 8 3.45 21.72 3.60
C ARG A 8 4.87 21.77 3.06
N ASP A 9 5.29 20.71 2.36
CA ASP A 9 6.61 20.63 1.75
C ASP A 9 6.53 20.95 0.25
N ALA A 10 7.13 22.08 -0.14
CA ALA A 10 7.20 22.50 -1.54
C ALA A 10 7.98 21.49 -2.41
N ARG A 11 8.92 20.72 -1.83
CA ARG A 11 9.68 19.68 -2.54
C ARG A 11 8.83 18.47 -2.92
N HIS A 12 7.68 18.30 -2.26
CA HIS A 12 6.75 17.18 -2.44
C HIS A 12 5.36 17.71 -2.83
N GLU A 13 5.31 18.65 -3.76
CA GLU A 13 4.07 19.12 -4.38
C GLU A 13 3.06 19.71 -3.37
N GLY A 14 3.56 20.23 -2.24
CA GLY A 14 2.75 20.84 -1.19
C GLY A 14 2.05 19.85 -0.26
N VAL A 15 2.42 18.56 -0.30
CA VAL A 15 1.95 17.55 0.66
C VAL A 15 2.46 17.86 2.07
N MET A 16 1.66 17.57 3.11
CA MET A 16 2.09 17.77 4.50
C MET A 16 3.24 16.82 4.86
N ARG A 17 4.22 17.30 5.63
CA ARG A 17 5.38 16.51 6.02
C ARG A 17 5.02 15.23 6.76
N ILE A 18 4.00 15.26 7.62
CA ILE A 18 3.51 14.07 8.32
C ILE A 18 3.13 12.95 7.34
N ASN A 19 2.40 13.27 6.26
CA ASN A 19 2.04 12.29 5.24
C ASN A 19 3.29 11.75 4.53
N ILE A 20 4.29 12.58 4.26
CA ILE A 20 5.55 12.12 3.65
C ILE A 20 6.27 11.12 4.55
N TYR A 21 6.38 11.39 5.86
CA TYR A 21 6.99 10.46 6.81
C TYR A 21 6.19 9.17 6.94
N LEU A 22 4.85 9.25 7.00
CA LEU A 22 3.98 8.07 7.05
C LEU A 22 4.08 7.23 5.77
N LEU A 23 4.09 7.87 4.59
CA LEU A 23 4.30 7.18 3.32
C LEU A 23 5.66 6.48 3.28
N ARG A 24 6.74 7.15 3.71
CA ARG A 24 8.07 6.51 3.79
C ARG A 24 8.09 5.34 4.76
N LEU A 25 7.43 5.46 5.91
CA LEU A 25 7.29 4.37 6.86
C LEU A 25 6.57 3.18 6.20
N LEU A 26 5.47 3.40 5.51
CA LEU A 26 4.75 2.35 4.80
C LEU A 26 5.61 1.69 3.72
N TYR A 27 6.27 2.47 2.87
CA TYR A 27 7.18 1.94 1.87
C TYR A 27 8.32 1.13 2.50
N ALA A 28 8.84 1.55 3.66
CA ALA A 28 9.84 0.79 4.40
C ALA A 28 9.27 -0.54 4.90
N LEU A 29 8.09 -0.54 5.52
CA LEU A 29 7.43 -1.76 6.00
C LEU A 29 7.16 -2.74 4.86
N MET A 30 6.68 -2.24 3.71
CA MET A 30 6.46 -3.05 2.52
C MET A 30 7.76 -3.60 1.96
N PHE A 31 8.79 -2.77 1.80
CA PHE A 31 10.05 -3.20 1.21
C PHE A 31 10.79 -4.19 2.12
N PHE A 32 10.88 -3.91 3.42
CA PHE A 32 11.64 -4.74 4.35
C PHE A 32 10.83 -5.94 4.86
N MET A 33 9.58 -5.76 5.33
CA MET A 33 8.84 -6.87 5.92
C MET A 33 8.17 -7.74 4.84
N LEU A 34 7.34 -7.14 4.00
CA LEU A 34 6.67 -7.88 2.92
C LEU A 34 7.71 -8.40 1.92
N GLY A 35 8.66 -7.55 1.51
CA GLY A 35 9.71 -7.94 0.58
C GLY A 35 10.60 -9.08 1.08
N GLN A 36 11.04 -9.06 2.35
CA GLN A 36 11.77 -10.20 2.93
C GLN A 36 10.94 -11.48 2.86
N THR A 37 9.67 -11.40 3.24
CA THR A 37 8.77 -12.57 3.26
C THR A 37 8.58 -13.15 1.86
N THR A 38 8.27 -12.31 0.87
CA THR A 38 7.95 -12.76 -0.48
C THR A 38 9.19 -13.19 -1.27
N TRP A 39 10.31 -12.49 -1.12
CA TRP A 39 11.58 -12.91 -1.72
C TRP A 39 12.10 -14.20 -1.11
N SER A 40 11.95 -14.39 0.20
CA SER A 40 12.31 -15.67 0.84
C SER A 40 11.50 -16.80 0.22
N GLU A 41 10.18 -16.67 0.15
CA GLU A 41 9.32 -17.70 -0.44
C GLU A 41 9.73 -18.01 -1.89
N ILE A 42 9.97 -17.00 -2.73
CA ILE A 42 10.40 -17.20 -4.13
C ILE A 42 11.75 -17.92 -4.21
N LEU A 43 12.73 -17.52 -3.39
CA LEU A 43 14.10 -18.04 -3.47
C LEU A 43 14.27 -19.42 -2.82
N THR A 44 13.45 -19.74 -1.82
CA THR A 44 13.53 -21.03 -1.11
C THR A 44 12.53 -22.07 -1.61
N HIS A 45 11.61 -21.71 -2.51
CA HIS A 45 10.65 -22.65 -3.06
C HIS A 45 11.33 -23.79 -3.82
N GLN A 46 10.85 -25.01 -3.59
CA GLN A 46 11.29 -26.21 -4.28
C GLN A 46 10.10 -26.93 -4.89
N GLY A 47 10.29 -27.47 -6.09
CA GLY A 47 9.24 -28.18 -6.82
C GLY A 47 8.46 -27.29 -7.78
N SER A 48 7.32 -27.80 -8.22
CA SER A 48 6.43 -27.10 -9.17
C SER A 48 5.49 -26.16 -8.44
N TRP A 49 5.36 -24.94 -8.96
CA TRP A 49 4.39 -23.98 -8.48
C TRP A 49 2.96 -24.33 -8.90
N GLU A 50 1.99 -24.08 -8.02
CA GLU A 50 0.60 -23.90 -8.45
C GLU A 50 0.50 -22.53 -9.16
N PRO A 51 0.01 -22.47 -10.41
CA PRO A 51 0.12 -21.26 -11.23
C PRO A 51 -0.52 -20.00 -10.61
N ASN A 52 -1.70 -20.09 -10.01
CA ASN A 52 -2.39 -18.90 -9.47
C ASN A 52 -1.73 -18.38 -8.20
N LYS A 53 -1.27 -19.28 -7.32
CA LYS A 53 -0.50 -18.95 -6.13
C LYS A 53 0.84 -18.31 -6.51
N ALA A 54 1.49 -18.78 -7.57
CA ALA A 54 2.71 -18.16 -8.08
C ALA A 54 2.47 -16.73 -8.58
N VAL A 55 1.34 -16.48 -9.26
CA VAL A 55 0.95 -15.12 -9.65
C VAL A 55 0.81 -14.21 -8.42
N ALA A 56 0.16 -14.67 -7.36
CA ALA A 56 0.04 -13.88 -6.13
C ALA A 56 1.42 -13.54 -5.53
N TRP A 57 2.31 -14.52 -5.39
CA TRP A 57 3.66 -14.31 -4.85
C TRP A 57 4.52 -13.38 -5.69
N THR A 58 4.49 -13.54 -7.01
CA THR A 58 5.27 -12.71 -7.93
C THR A 58 4.75 -11.27 -7.96
N VAL A 59 3.43 -11.07 -7.94
CA VAL A 59 2.83 -9.73 -7.83
C VAL A 59 3.18 -9.08 -6.51
N TRP A 60 3.05 -9.78 -5.36
CA TRP A 60 3.44 -9.24 -4.06
C TRP A 60 4.93 -8.92 -3.97
N THR A 61 5.78 -9.75 -4.59
CA THR A 61 7.23 -9.49 -4.64
C THR A 61 7.57 -8.28 -5.49
N ALA A 62 6.98 -8.15 -6.69
CA ALA A 62 7.17 -6.99 -7.54
C ALA A 62 6.71 -5.71 -6.84
N PHE A 63 5.56 -5.79 -6.17
CA PHE A 63 4.99 -4.71 -5.37
C PHE A 63 5.91 -4.26 -4.24
N ALA A 64 6.38 -5.19 -3.42
CA ALA A 64 7.33 -4.91 -2.34
C ALA A 64 8.65 -4.35 -2.87
N THR A 65 9.15 -4.87 -4.00
CA THR A 65 10.39 -4.39 -4.63
C THR A 65 10.23 -2.95 -5.12
N LEU A 66 9.13 -2.63 -5.79
CA LEU A 66 8.84 -1.27 -6.26
C LEU A 66 8.57 -0.30 -5.10
N ALA A 67 8.11 -0.77 -3.94
CA ALA A 67 7.99 0.05 -2.74
C ALA A 67 9.34 0.65 -2.31
N GLY A 68 10.46 -0.01 -2.62
CA GLY A 68 11.80 0.55 -2.42
C GLY A 68 12.03 1.89 -3.15
N LEU A 69 11.45 2.06 -4.35
CA LEU A 69 11.47 3.34 -5.07
C LEU A 69 10.61 4.41 -4.37
N GLY A 70 9.56 3.98 -3.65
CA GLY A 70 8.70 4.85 -2.85
C GLY A 70 9.43 5.49 -1.67
N LEU A 71 10.49 4.88 -1.14
CA LEU A 71 11.34 5.51 -0.13
C LEU A 71 12.01 6.79 -0.67
N LEU A 72 12.48 6.73 -1.93
CA LEU A 72 13.13 7.85 -2.60
C LEU A 72 12.13 8.87 -3.12
N ARG A 73 10.98 8.41 -3.65
CA ARG A 73 9.98 9.25 -4.33
C ARG A 73 8.56 8.98 -3.80
N PRO A 74 8.26 9.30 -2.53
CA PRO A 74 7.03 8.84 -1.86
C PRO A 74 5.74 9.33 -2.51
N VAL A 75 5.71 10.56 -3.02
CA VAL A 75 4.51 11.10 -3.69
C VAL A 75 4.34 10.50 -5.09
N LYS A 76 5.42 10.36 -5.86
CA LYS A 76 5.34 9.83 -7.23
C LYS A 76 4.98 8.34 -7.28
N MET A 77 5.28 7.61 -6.21
CA MET A 77 4.94 6.19 -6.10
C MET A 77 3.61 5.94 -5.37
N LEU A 78 2.79 6.98 -5.15
CA LEU A 78 1.45 6.84 -4.54
C LEU A 78 0.55 5.77 -5.20
N PRO A 79 0.60 5.52 -6.53
CA PRO A 79 -0.17 4.43 -7.13
C PRO A 79 0.05 3.06 -6.47
N ILE A 80 1.25 2.80 -5.92
CA ILE A 80 1.54 1.57 -5.19
C ILE A 80 0.71 1.49 -3.91
N ILE A 81 0.67 2.55 -3.10
CA ILE A 81 -0.11 2.57 -1.86
C ILE A 81 -1.61 2.52 -2.16
N LEU A 82 -2.07 3.16 -3.25
CA LEU A 82 -3.47 3.06 -3.68
C LEU A 82 -3.83 1.63 -4.08
N LEU A 83 -2.95 0.94 -4.80
CA LEU A 83 -3.12 -0.49 -5.09
C LEU A 83 -3.18 -1.30 -3.79
N GLU A 84 -2.33 -1.02 -2.80
CA GLU A 84 -2.36 -1.68 -1.49
C GLU A 84 -3.73 -1.59 -0.84
N ILE A 85 -4.24 -0.37 -0.77
CA ILE A 85 -5.52 -0.07 -0.15
C ILE A 85 -6.62 -0.81 -0.91
N LEU A 86 -6.63 -0.71 -2.24
CA LEU A 86 -7.68 -1.29 -3.06
C LEU A 86 -7.72 -2.81 -2.92
N TYR A 87 -6.58 -3.50 -3.07
CA TYR A 87 -6.57 -4.97 -3.03
C TYR A 87 -6.93 -5.48 -1.63
N LYS A 88 -6.41 -4.86 -0.56
CA LYS A 88 -6.71 -5.29 0.81
C LYS A 88 -8.17 -5.04 1.16
N VAL A 89 -8.71 -3.87 0.81
CA VAL A 89 -10.12 -3.54 1.06
C VAL A 89 -11.03 -4.50 0.28
N MET A 90 -10.75 -4.76 -1.00
CA MET A 90 -11.50 -5.72 -1.79
C MET A 90 -11.46 -7.12 -1.16
N TRP A 91 -10.27 -7.60 -0.79
CA TRP A 91 -10.12 -8.93 -0.19
C TRP A 91 -10.84 -9.02 1.17
N LEU A 92 -10.69 -8.02 2.04
CA LEU A 92 -11.40 -7.98 3.32
C LEU A 92 -12.92 -7.95 3.14
N THR A 93 -13.42 -7.27 2.11
CA THR A 93 -14.85 -7.17 1.83
C THR A 93 -15.42 -8.46 1.25
N ILE A 94 -14.68 -9.12 0.36
CA ILE A 94 -15.18 -10.29 -0.39
C ILE A 94 -14.90 -11.60 0.36
N VAL A 95 -13.84 -11.67 1.17
CA VAL A 95 -13.40 -12.90 1.85
C VAL A 95 -13.60 -12.81 3.36
N ALA A 96 -13.02 -11.81 4.02
CA ALA A 96 -13.03 -11.74 5.48
C ALA A 96 -14.42 -11.40 6.04
N TYR A 97 -15.11 -10.42 5.46
CA TYR A 97 -16.40 -9.94 5.94
C TYR A 97 -17.51 -11.02 5.90
N PRO A 98 -17.67 -11.83 4.84
CA PRO A 98 -18.64 -12.93 4.84
C PRO A 98 -18.35 -14.00 5.90
N LEU A 99 -17.07 -14.29 6.19
CA LEU A 99 -16.69 -15.23 7.25
C LEU A 99 -16.96 -14.66 8.63
N TRP A 100 -16.63 -13.38 8.84
CA TRP A 100 -16.85 -12.68 10.10
C TRP A 100 -18.35 -12.55 10.42
N SER A 101 -19.18 -12.21 9.42
CA SER A 101 -20.63 -12.06 9.60
C SER A 101 -21.37 -13.37 9.93
N ARG A 102 -20.68 -14.52 9.86
CA ARG A 102 -21.20 -15.85 10.19
C ARG A 102 -20.45 -16.51 11.35
N ASP A 103 -19.66 -15.73 12.10
CA ASP A 103 -18.81 -16.22 13.20
C ASP A 103 -17.85 -17.35 12.79
N ALA A 104 -17.48 -17.41 11.51
CA ALA A 104 -16.65 -18.46 10.91
C ALA A 104 -15.23 -17.99 10.56
N LEU A 105 -14.87 -16.75 10.92
CA LEU A 105 -13.54 -16.20 10.62
C LEU A 105 -12.46 -16.80 11.52
N VAL A 106 -12.73 -16.90 12.82
CA VAL A 106 -11.77 -17.42 13.82
C VAL A 106 -11.59 -18.92 13.59
N GLY A 107 -10.34 -19.37 13.49
CA GLY A 107 -9.96 -20.74 13.16
C GLY A 107 -9.98 -21.05 11.65
N SER A 108 -10.36 -20.10 10.80
CA SER A 108 -10.34 -20.31 9.35
C SER A 108 -8.95 -20.08 8.74
N PRO A 109 -8.66 -20.65 7.55
CA PRO A 109 -7.44 -20.33 6.81
C PRO A 109 -7.30 -18.83 6.45
N ALA A 110 -8.39 -18.06 6.50
CA ALA A 110 -8.42 -16.64 6.18
C ALA A 110 -8.09 -15.73 7.38
N GLU A 111 -8.05 -16.27 8.61
CA GLU A 111 -7.89 -15.49 9.84
C GLU A 111 -6.57 -14.70 9.86
N SER A 112 -5.45 -15.38 9.66
CA SER A 112 -4.12 -14.75 9.72
C SER A 112 -3.95 -13.67 8.63
N THR A 113 -4.42 -13.96 7.41
CA THR A 113 -4.43 -13.00 6.30
C THR A 113 -5.31 -11.79 6.63
N THR A 114 -6.46 -12.01 7.28
CA THR A 114 -7.34 -10.92 7.72
C THR A 114 -6.63 -9.98 8.67
N TYR A 115 -5.96 -10.50 9.70
CA TYR A 115 -5.20 -9.67 10.64
C TYR A 115 -4.05 -8.91 9.97
N ALA A 116 -3.33 -9.55 9.05
CA ALA A 116 -2.29 -8.87 8.27
C ALA A 116 -2.87 -7.76 7.38
N PHE A 117 -4.06 -7.97 6.80
CA PHE A 117 -4.68 -7.01 5.88
C PHE A 117 -5.34 -5.84 6.62
N LEU A 118 -5.73 -5.98 7.88
CA LEU A 118 -6.20 -4.86 8.72
C LEU A 118 -5.18 -3.73 8.87
N GLY A 119 -3.89 -4.01 8.64
CA GLY A 119 -2.84 -2.98 8.52
C GLY A 119 -3.12 -1.93 7.43
N VAL A 120 -4.05 -2.18 6.50
CA VAL A 120 -4.52 -1.21 5.50
C VAL A 120 -5.02 0.11 6.12
N LEU A 121 -5.53 0.08 7.35
CA LEU A 121 -5.96 1.29 8.06
C LEU A 121 -4.82 2.32 8.20
N LEU A 122 -3.58 1.84 8.43
CA LEU A 122 -2.40 2.70 8.46
C LEU A 122 -2.13 3.33 7.10
N ALA A 123 -2.28 2.55 6.02
CA ALA A 123 -2.14 3.04 4.65
C ALA A 123 -3.18 4.14 4.34
N ILE A 124 -4.44 3.92 4.72
CA ILE A 124 -5.52 4.89 4.55
C ILE A 124 -5.23 6.20 5.29
N ILE A 125 -4.71 6.13 6.51
CA ILE A 125 -4.36 7.33 7.30
C ILE A 125 -3.16 8.08 6.70
N ALA A 126 -2.17 7.35 6.18
CA ALA A 126 -0.95 7.95 5.63
C ALA A 126 -1.18 8.70 4.31
N VAL A 127 -2.13 8.24 3.49
CA VAL A 127 -2.37 8.83 2.17
C VAL A 127 -2.85 10.28 2.29
N PRO A 128 -2.21 11.23 1.58
CA PRO A 128 -2.68 12.60 1.51
C PRO A 128 -3.90 12.70 0.56
N TRP A 129 -5.09 12.34 1.03
CA TRP A 129 -6.31 12.29 0.21
C TRP A 129 -6.63 13.59 -0.53
N GLY A 130 -6.37 14.75 0.08
CA GLY A 130 -6.53 16.05 -0.59
C GLY A 130 -5.59 16.25 -1.78
N TYR A 131 -4.39 15.65 -1.75
CA TYR A 131 -3.49 15.61 -2.90
C TYR A 131 -4.01 14.64 -3.96
N ILE A 132 -4.49 13.45 -3.59
CA ILE A 132 -5.07 12.49 -4.52
C ILE A 132 -6.27 13.09 -5.27
N ALA A 133 -7.19 13.72 -4.54
CA ALA A 133 -8.36 14.38 -5.11
C ALA A 133 -7.97 15.40 -6.21
N LYS A 134 -6.93 16.19 -5.94
CA LYS A 134 -6.41 17.16 -6.91
C LYS A 134 -5.67 16.48 -8.07
N SER A 135 -4.74 15.59 -7.78
CA SER A 135 -3.84 15.02 -8.79
C SER A 135 -4.51 14.02 -9.73
N TYR A 136 -5.54 13.30 -9.28
CA TYR A 136 -6.15 12.20 -10.06
C TYR A 136 -7.53 12.55 -10.60
N PHE A 137 -8.28 13.43 -9.93
CA PHE A 137 -9.66 13.77 -10.33
C PHE A 137 -9.81 15.16 -10.93
N THR A 138 -8.81 16.04 -10.83
CA THR A 138 -8.84 17.32 -11.54
C THR A 138 -8.04 17.22 -12.83
N TRP A 139 -8.67 17.61 -13.94
CA TRP A 139 -7.98 17.68 -15.23
C TRP A 139 -6.98 18.84 -15.21
N PRO A 140 -5.78 18.71 -15.83
CA PRO A 140 -4.88 19.84 -15.97
C PRO A 140 -5.63 20.97 -16.66
N THR A 141 -5.86 22.06 -15.92
CA THR A 141 -6.47 23.26 -16.48
C THR A 141 -5.48 23.79 -17.49
N LYS A 142 -5.85 23.82 -18.78
CA LYS A 142 -5.01 24.43 -19.81
C LYS A 142 -4.79 25.90 -19.44
N THR A 143 -3.63 26.23 -18.87
CA THR A 143 -3.16 27.61 -18.85
C THR A 143 -2.95 28.02 -20.29
N LYS A 144 -3.82 28.91 -20.79
CA LYS A 144 -3.69 29.54 -22.10
C LYS A 144 -2.31 30.23 -22.14
N PRO A 145 -1.42 29.92 -23.08
CA PRO A 145 -0.21 30.72 -23.25
C PRO A 145 -0.64 32.16 -23.59
N ALA A 146 -0.04 33.11 -22.88
CA ALA A 146 -0.18 34.54 -23.16
C ALA A 146 0.50 34.92 -24.48
#